data_AF-A0A6P0M0N8-F1
#
_entry.id   AF-A0A6P0M0N8-F1
#
_cell.length_a   1.000
_cell.length_b   1.000
_cell.length_c   1.000
_cell.angle_alpha   90.00
_cell.angle_beta   90.00
_cell.angle_gamma   90.00
#
_symmetry.space_group_name_H-M   'P 1'
#
loop_
_entity.id
_entity.type
_entity.pdbx_description
1 polymer ?
#
loop_
_entity_poly.entity_id
_entity_poly.type
_entity_poly.pdbx_seq_one_letter_code
_entity_poly.pdbx_strand_id
1 'polypeptide(L)'
;MLKLKSLGLSILAASVVFHSQALASVPEGVLNDFTNFYFWQVNPEMSNRNIKSHQTQYKKEWLAIKEVLKYRMVWMELPRCYADEGDYGYEIEDYGETIRAITDAVFYVRRPELKGRKIRLIETHLIREWNWIKQSFPYSFC
;
A
#
# COMPACT_ATOMS: atom_id res chain seq x y z
N MET A 1 42.91 47.32 39.60
CA MET A 1 43.70 46.81 38.45
C MET A 1 43.17 45.44 38.05
N LEU A 2 42.84 45.30 36.77
CA LEU A 2 42.28 44.12 36.13
C LEU A 2 43.13 42.86 36.31
N LYS A 3 42.47 41.69 36.31
CA LYS A 3 42.65 40.66 35.27
C LYS A 3 41.51 39.63 35.33
N LEU A 4 40.54 39.81 34.44
CA LEU A 4 39.66 38.73 33.98
C LEU A 4 40.53 37.67 33.29
N LYS A 5 40.41 36.41 33.69
CA LYS A 5 40.77 35.27 32.84
C LYS A 5 39.49 34.60 32.36
N SER A 6 39.26 34.76 31.06
CA SER A 6 38.28 34.05 30.26
C SER A 6 38.40 32.54 30.48
N LEU A 7 37.30 31.91 30.90
CA LEU A 7 37.06 30.48 30.77
C LEU A 7 35.85 30.34 29.87
N GLY A 8 36.12 30.11 28.58
CA GLY A 8 35.11 29.68 27.63
C GLY A 8 34.59 28.31 28.06
N LEU A 9 33.35 28.26 28.54
CA LEU A 9 32.60 27.02 28.60
C LEU A 9 31.79 26.92 27.31
N SER A 10 32.30 26.07 26.43
CA SER A 10 31.62 25.55 25.26
C SER A 10 30.26 25.00 25.65
N ILE A 11 29.21 25.59 25.09
CA ILE A 11 27.87 25.00 25.12
C ILE A 11 27.94 23.76 24.24
N LEU A 12 28.07 22.58 24.87
CA LEU A 12 27.77 21.32 24.20
C LEU A 12 26.27 21.33 23.91
N ALA A 13 25.91 21.80 22.71
CA ALA A 13 24.60 21.53 22.15
C ALA A 13 24.53 20.01 21.94
N ALA A 14 23.92 19.32 22.89
CA ALA A 14 23.51 17.94 22.70
C ALA A 14 22.43 17.95 21.62
N SER A 15 22.85 17.76 20.37
CA SER A 15 21.94 17.43 19.28
C SER A 15 21.24 16.14 19.66
N VAL A 16 20.03 16.25 20.17
CA VAL A 16 19.11 15.12 20.30
C VAL A 16 18.79 14.70 18.88
N VAL A 17 19.58 13.79 18.34
CA VAL A 17 19.26 13.08 17.10
C VAL A 17 18.08 12.19 17.45
N PHE A 18 16.87 12.71 17.24
CA PHE A 18 15.68 11.88 17.12
C PHE A 18 15.94 10.93 15.95
N HIS A 19 16.45 9.73 16.27
CA HIS A 19 16.39 8.59 15.38
C HIS A 19 14.92 8.25 15.23
N SER A 20 14.27 8.96 14.32
CA SER A 20 13.07 8.46 13.67
C SER A 20 13.55 7.19 12.99
N GLN A 21 13.31 6.02 13.61
CA GLN A 21 13.38 4.78 12.86
C GLN A 21 12.30 4.93 11.80
N ALA A 22 12.70 5.41 10.63
CA ALA A 22 11.89 5.28 9.44
C ALA A 22 11.64 3.78 9.33
N LEU A 23 10.38 3.36 9.56
CA LEU A 23 9.95 2.00 9.28
C LEU A 23 10.52 1.65 7.91
N ALA A 24 11.36 0.61 7.85
CA ALA A 24 12.02 0.24 6.61
C ALA A 24 10.94 0.09 5.53
N SER A 25 11.08 0.84 4.43
CA SER A 25 10.12 0.78 3.35
C SER A 25 10.12 -0.62 2.74
N VAL A 26 8.94 -1.13 2.39
CA VAL A 26 8.79 -2.41 1.68
C VAL A 26 9.69 -2.42 0.44
N PRO A 27 10.50 -3.48 0.21
CA PRO A 27 11.33 -3.60 -0.98
C PRO A 27 10.46 -3.48 -2.24
N GLU A 28 10.93 -2.67 -3.19
CA GLU A 28 10.20 -2.34 -4.41
C GLU A 28 9.79 -3.58 -5.23
N GLY A 29 10.64 -4.62 -5.26
CA GLY A 29 10.32 -5.89 -5.91
C GLY A 29 9.11 -6.57 -5.25
N VAL A 30 9.11 -6.68 -3.93
CA VAL A 30 8.01 -7.27 -3.15
C VAL A 30 6.72 -6.48 -3.34
N LEU A 31 6.79 -5.14 -3.30
CA LEU A 31 5.65 -4.28 -3.56
C LEU A 31 5.09 -4.49 -4.98
N ASN A 32 5.95 -4.64 -5.99
CA ASN A 32 5.53 -4.89 -7.36
C ASN A 32 4.89 -6.28 -7.52
N ASP A 33 5.40 -7.31 -6.84
CA ASP A 33 4.83 -8.66 -6.88
C ASP A 33 3.41 -8.69 -6.29
N PHE A 34 3.22 -8.09 -5.11
CA PHE A 34 1.89 -7.92 -4.52
C PHE A 34 0.98 -7.07 -5.43
N THR A 35 1.49 -5.97 -5.99
CA THR A 35 0.73 -5.14 -6.91
C THR A 35 0.26 -5.94 -8.13
N ASN A 36 1.14 -6.75 -8.72
CA ASN A 36 0.82 -7.62 -9.85
C ASN A 36 -0.26 -8.64 -9.48
N PHE A 37 -0.12 -9.30 -8.33
CA PHE A 37 -1.10 -10.28 -7.84
C PHE A 37 -2.51 -9.67 -7.77
N TYR A 38 -2.69 -8.54 -7.09
CA TYR A 38 -3.99 -7.88 -6.97
C TYR A 38 -4.48 -7.28 -8.28
N PHE A 39 -3.59 -6.71 -9.10
CA PHE A 39 -3.92 -6.19 -10.42
C PHE A 39 -4.49 -7.27 -11.34
N TRP A 40 -3.93 -8.48 -11.31
CA TRP A 40 -4.42 -9.61 -12.11
C TRP A 40 -5.77 -10.15 -11.65
N GLN A 41 -6.12 -10.02 -10.37
CA GLN A 41 -7.47 -10.42 -9.92
C GLN A 41 -8.57 -9.60 -10.61
N VAL A 42 -8.37 -8.28 -10.74
CA VAL A 42 -9.36 -7.36 -11.33
C VAL A 42 -9.21 -7.18 -12.85
N ASN A 43 -8.12 -7.69 -13.44
CA ASN A 43 -7.82 -7.67 -14.88
C ASN A 43 -7.21 -9.04 -15.29
N PRO A 44 -7.98 -10.15 -15.23
CA PRO A 44 -7.46 -11.52 -15.42
C PRO A 44 -6.85 -11.76 -16.80
N GLU A 45 -7.29 -11.03 -17.83
CA GLU A 45 -6.71 -11.05 -19.18
C GLU A 45 -5.26 -10.55 -19.25
N MET A 46 -4.80 -9.87 -18.20
CA MET A 46 -3.43 -9.38 -18.04
C MET A 46 -2.56 -10.29 -17.17
N SER A 47 -3.06 -11.45 -16.72
CA SER A 47 -2.29 -12.40 -15.90
C SER A 47 -0.97 -12.78 -16.59
N ASN A 48 0.15 -12.62 -15.87
CA ASN A 48 1.52 -12.81 -16.36
C ASN A 48 1.91 -11.97 -17.60
N ARG A 49 1.20 -10.88 -17.87
CA ARG A 49 1.51 -9.98 -19.00
C ARG A 49 2.00 -8.63 -18.50
N ASN A 50 2.98 -8.09 -19.22
CA ASN A 50 3.44 -6.73 -19.02
C ASN A 50 2.41 -5.74 -19.58
N ILE A 51 2.17 -4.65 -18.84
CA ILE A 51 1.36 -3.52 -19.29
C ILE A 51 2.12 -2.78 -20.41
N LYS A 52 1.51 -2.70 -21.59
CA LYS A 52 2.05 -1.99 -22.75
C LYS A 52 1.82 -0.47 -22.59
N SER A 53 2.67 0.34 -23.23
CA SER A 53 2.63 1.81 -23.12
C SER A 53 1.28 2.45 -23.46
N HIS A 54 0.56 1.89 -24.44
CA HIS A 54 -0.76 2.39 -24.85
C HIS A 54 -1.90 1.96 -23.90
N GLN A 55 -1.68 0.98 -23.02
CA GLN A 55 -2.67 0.48 -22.07
C GLN A 55 -2.77 1.40 -20.85
N THR A 56 -3.14 2.65 -21.09
CA THR A 56 -3.12 3.73 -20.09
C THR A 56 -4.05 3.45 -18.91
N GLN A 57 -5.19 2.80 -19.13
CA GLN A 57 -6.12 2.42 -18.07
C GLN A 57 -5.51 1.39 -17.11
N TYR A 58 -4.96 0.29 -17.64
CA TYR A 58 -4.28 -0.72 -16.81
C TYR A 58 -3.12 -0.12 -16.02
N LYS A 59 -2.35 0.79 -16.63
CA LYS A 59 -1.27 1.49 -15.92
C LYS A 59 -1.79 2.31 -14.74
N LYS A 60 -2.91 3.02 -14.89
CA LYS A 60 -3.54 3.80 -13.81
C LYS A 60 -4.03 2.89 -12.68
N GLU A 61 -4.67 1.77 -13.02
CA GLU A 61 -5.17 0.82 -12.02
C GLU A 61 -4.01 0.20 -11.24
N TRP A 62 -2.98 -0.27 -11.94
CA TRP A 62 -1.79 -0.84 -11.32
C TRP A 62 -1.11 0.15 -10.36
N LEU A 63 -0.93 1.41 -10.78
CA LEU A 63 -0.35 2.45 -9.92
C LEU A 63 -1.23 2.75 -8.71
N ALA A 64 -2.55 2.77 -8.86
CA ALA A 64 -3.46 3.02 -7.74
C ALA A 64 -3.44 1.88 -6.71
N ILE A 65 -3.36 0.63 -7.16
CA ILE A 65 -3.18 -0.54 -6.27
C ILE A 65 -1.86 -0.42 -5.50
N LYS A 66 -0.77 -0.09 -6.21
CA LYS A 66 0.56 0.08 -5.61
C LYS A 66 0.58 1.14 -4.51
N GLU A 67 -0.05 2.29 -4.75
CA GLU A 67 -0.14 3.37 -3.75
C GLU A 67 -0.89 2.94 -2.49
N VAL A 68 -1.91 2.08 -2.60
CA VAL A 68 -2.60 1.52 -1.45
C VAL A 68 -1.68 0.57 -0.67
N LEU A 69 -1.00 -0.34 -1.36
CA LEU A 69 -0.16 -1.37 -0.74
C LEU A 69 1.07 -0.81 -0.03
N LYS A 70 1.64 0.29 -0.53
CA LYS A 70 2.83 0.95 0.04
C LYS A 70 2.73 1.22 1.55
N TYR A 71 1.52 1.45 2.07
CA TYR A 71 1.27 1.77 3.47
C TYR A 71 0.55 0.67 4.24
N ARG A 72 0.23 -0.45 3.58
CA ARG A 72 -0.57 -1.54 4.15
C ARG A 72 0.17 -2.87 4.15
N MET A 73 1.41 -2.90 3.65
CA MET A 73 2.26 -4.08 3.73
C MET A 73 3.13 -4.01 4.97
N VAL A 74 3.19 -5.11 5.71
CA VAL A 74 3.90 -5.25 6.98
C VAL A 74 4.83 -6.45 6.92
N TRP A 75 5.99 -6.34 7.57
CA TRP A 75 6.86 -7.48 7.82
C TRP A 75 6.39 -8.18 9.09
N MET A 76 5.94 -9.42 8.97
CA MET A 76 5.38 -10.19 10.08
C MET A 76 5.73 -11.67 9.97
N GLU A 77 5.52 -12.40 11.06
CA GLU A 77 5.52 -13.87 11.02
C GLU A 77 4.39 -14.31 10.11
N LEU A 78 4.71 -15.19 9.16
CA LEU A 78 3.76 -15.64 8.15
C LEU A 78 2.74 -16.61 8.78
N PRO A 79 1.46 -16.52 8.38
CA PRO A 79 0.46 -17.47 8.84
C PRO A 79 0.84 -18.92 8.50
N ARG A 80 0.60 -19.86 9.44
CA ARG A 80 0.96 -21.28 9.30
C ARG A 80 0.33 -22.02 8.11
N CYS A 81 -0.65 -21.43 7.43
CA CYS A 81 -1.18 -22.01 6.19
C CYS A 81 -0.29 -21.74 4.97
N TYR A 82 0.69 -20.84 5.07
CA TYR A 82 1.60 -20.45 3.99
C TYR A 82 3.07 -20.78 4.25
N ALA A 83 3.47 -20.92 5.52
CA ALA A 83 4.86 -21.10 5.92
C ALA A 83 5.00 -21.89 7.24
N ASP A 84 6.22 -22.31 7.57
CA ASP A 84 6.51 -22.97 8.84
C ASP A 84 6.54 -21.96 10.00
N GLU A 85 6.43 -22.45 11.23
CA GLU A 85 6.49 -21.59 12.42
C GLU A 85 7.85 -20.89 12.52
N GLY A 86 7.84 -19.58 12.76
CA GLY A 86 9.03 -18.75 12.77
C GLY A 86 9.49 -18.24 11.40
N ASP A 87 8.80 -18.57 10.31
CA ASP A 87 9.05 -17.93 9.00
C ASP A 87 8.47 -16.52 8.95
N TYR A 88 9.25 -15.56 8.46
CA TYR A 88 8.84 -14.16 8.32
C TYR A 88 8.80 -13.73 6.85
N GLY A 89 7.86 -12.84 6.55
CA GLY A 89 7.71 -12.29 5.22
C GLY A 89 6.86 -11.02 5.23
N TYR A 90 6.63 -10.49 4.03
CA TYR A 90 5.70 -9.37 3.85
C TYR A 90 4.29 -9.89 3.64
N GLU A 91 3.35 -9.30 4.36
CA GLU A 91 1.92 -9.53 4.19
C GLU A 91 1.14 -8.22 4.19
N ILE A 92 -0.14 -8.26 3.83
CA ILE A 92 -1.01 -7.11 4.00
C ILE A 92 -1.64 -7.07 5.40
N GLU A 93 -1.59 -5.90 6.02
CA GLU A 93 -2.29 -5.59 7.27
C GLU A 93 -3.80 -5.52 7.01
N ASP A 94 -4.58 -6.12 7.91
CA ASP A 94 -6.05 -6.17 7.87
C ASP A 94 -6.57 -6.44 6.45
N TYR A 95 -6.61 -7.72 6.08
CA TYR A 95 -7.02 -8.16 4.75
C TYR A 95 -8.31 -7.49 4.28
N GLY A 96 -9.34 -7.44 5.13
CA GLY A 96 -10.64 -6.89 4.78
C GLY A 96 -10.59 -5.40 4.45
N GLU A 97 -9.90 -4.62 5.29
CA GLU A 97 -9.70 -3.19 5.08
C GLU A 97 -8.81 -2.89 3.87
N THR A 98 -7.77 -3.70 3.65
CA THR A 98 -6.89 -3.55 2.51
C THR A 98 -7.59 -3.88 1.19
N ILE A 99 -8.36 -4.97 1.13
CA ILE A 99 -9.20 -5.27 -0.05
C ILE A 99 -10.21 -4.16 -0.32
N ARG A 100 -10.83 -3.59 0.72
CA ARG A 100 -11.74 -2.44 0.56
C ARG A 100 -11.02 -1.24 -0.05
N ALA A 101 -9.83 -0.91 0.44
CA ALA A 101 -9.03 0.21 -0.06
C ALA A 101 -8.58 0.00 -1.51
N ILE A 102 -8.15 -1.22 -1.86
CA ILE A 102 -7.80 -1.59 -3.25
C ILE A 102 -9.03 -1.47 -4.16
N THR A 103 -10.19 -1.95 -3.70
CA THR A 103 -11.46 -1.86 -4.44
C THR A 103 -11.82 -0.41 -4.74
N ASP A 104 -11.74 0.48 -3.73
CA ASP A 104 -11.99 1.92 -3.90
C ASP A 104 -11.01 2.55 -4.89
N ALA A 105 -9.71 2.22 -4.78
CA ALA A 105 -8.68 2.76 -5.66
C ALA A 105 -8.93 2.39 -7.13
N VAL A 106 -9.23 1.12 -7.42
CA VAL A 106 -9.57 0.66 -8.77
C VAL A 106 -10.87 1.30 -9.26
N PHE A 107 -11.91 1.34 -8.43
CA PHE A 107 -13.20 1.94 -8.78
C PHE A 107 -13.06 3.41 -9.18
N TYR A 108 -12.37 4.24 -8.38
CA TYR A 108 -12.20 5.67 -8.70
C TYR A 108 -11.23 5.92 -9.86
N VAL A 109 -10.35 4.97 -10.19
CA VAL A 109 -9.57 5.04 -11.44
C VAL A 109 -10.45 4.81 -12.66
N ARG A 110 -11.45 3.91 -12.56
CA ARG A 110 -12.44 3.65 -13.63
C ARG A 110 -13.52 4.73 -13.71
N ARG A 111 -13.82 5.39 -12.58
CA ARG A 111 -14.83 6.45 -12.42
C ARG A 111 -14.23 7.74 -11.85
N PRO A 112 -13.32 8.41 -12.58
CA PRO A 112 -12.62 9.60 -12.08
C PRO A 112 -13.56 10.75 -11.72
N GLU A 113 -14.73 10.84 -12.36
CA GLU A 113 -15.79 11.80 -12.05
C GLU A 113 -16.39 11.65 -10.65
N LEU A 114 -16.16 10.50 -10.00
CA LEU A 114 -16.66 10.19 -8.67
C LEU A 114 -15.58 10.27 -7.58
N LYS A 115 -14.34 10.62 -7.92
CA LYS A 115 -13.19 10.56 -7.00
C LYS A 115 -13.48 11.25 -5.66
N GLY A 116 -13.32 10.52 -4.56
CA GLY A 116 -13.50 11.02 -3.19
C GLY A 116 -14.96 11.15 -2.73
N ARG A 117 -15.93 10.75 -3.57
CA ARG A 117 -17.35 10.78 -3.25
C ARG A 117 -17.87 9.38 -2.98
N LYS A 118 -18.47 9.16 -1.80
CA LYS A 118 -19.17 7.91 -1.48
C LYS A 118 -20.28 7.61 -2.49
N ILE A 119 -20.34 6.35 -2.93
CA ILE A 119 -21.45 5.83 -3.74
C ILE A 119 -22.75 5.92 -2.91
N ARG A 120 -23.80 6.48 -3.50
CA ARG A 120 -25.12 6.61 -2.85
C ARG A 120 -25.91 5.32 -3.04
N LEU A 121 -26.79 5.00 -2.08
CA LEU A 121 -27.60 3.77 -2.12
C LEU A 121 -28.47 3.62 -3.37
N ILE A 122 -28.91 4.74 -3.97
CA ILE A 122 -29.71 4.74 -5.20
C ILE A 122 -28.88 4.46 -6.46
N GLU A 123 -27.55 4.56 -6.38
CA GLU A 123 -26.64 4.37 -7.52
C GLU A 123 -26.30 2.88 -7.70
N THR A 124 -27.35 2.08 -7.89
CA THR A 124 -27.29 0.61 -7.90
C THR A 124 -26.29 0.04 -8.91
N HIS A 125 -26.10 0.71 -10.06
CA HIS A 125 -25.11 0.32 -11.05
C HIS A 125 -23.66 0.50 -10.55
N LEU A 126 -23.36 1.59 -9.85
CA LEU A 126 -22.04 1.84 -9.25
C LEU A 126 -21.77 0.86 -8.10
N ILE A 127 -22.79 0.59 -7.28
CA ILE A 127 -22.70 -0.42 -6.21
C ILE A 127 -22.36 -1.79 -6.81
N ARG A 128 -23.02 -2.15 -7.92
CA ARG A 128 -22.74 -3.42 -8.61
C ARG A 128 -21.31 -3.46 -9.13
N GLU A 129 -20.84 -2.42 -9.82
CA GLU A 129 -19.47 -2.35 -10.32
C GLU A 129 -18.44 -2.47 -9.19
N TRP A 130 -18.63 -1.73 -8.10
CA TRP A 130 -17.76 -1.79 -6.93
C TRP A 130 -17.75 -3.19 -6.30
N ASN A 131 -18.91 -3.83 -6.16
CA ASN A 131 -19.00 -5.20 -5.65
C ASN A 131 -18.34 -6.22 -6.57
N TRP A 132 -18.42 -6.04 -7.89
CA TRP A 132 -17.73 -6.90 -8.86
C TRP A 132 -16.21 -6.81 -8.68
N ILE A 133 -15.66 -5.60 -8.53
CA ILE A 133 -14.24 -5.41 -8.25
C ILE A 133 -13.86 -6.09 -6.93
N LYS A 134 -14.66 -5.90 -5.87
CA LYS A 134 -14.41 -6.53 -4.57
C LYS A 134 -14.40 -8.06 -4.64
N GLN A 135 -15.34 -8.64 -5.39
CA GLN A 135 -15.49 -10.09 -5.54
C GLN A 135 -14.40 -10.73 -6.40
N SER A 136 -13.62 -9.93 -7.14
CA SER A 136 -12.45 -10.43 -7.87
C SER A 136 -11.35 -10.91 -6.93
N PHE A 137 -11.28 -10.39 -5.70
CA PHE A 137 -10.25 -10.79 -4.74
C PHE A 137 -10.65 -12.06 -3.99
N PRO A 138 -9.71 -12.99 -3.77
CA PRO A 138 -9.99 -14.21 -3.01
C PRO A 138 -10.41 -13.86 -1.57
N TYR A 139 -11.10 -14.77 -0.89
CA TYR A 139 -11.17 -14.67 0.57
C TYR A 139 -9.80 -15.04 1.14
N SER A 140 -9.35 -14.33 2.17
CA SER A 140 -8.19 -14.78 2.93
C SER A 140 -8.55 -16.12 3.58
N PHE A 141 -7.82 -17.18 3.21
CA PHE A 141 -8.01 -18.54 3.73
C PHE A 141 -7.17 -18.83 4.98
N CYS A 142 -6.38 -17.82 5.39
CA CYS A 142 -5.90 -17.59 6.74
C CYS A 142 -6.55 -16.29 7.26
#